data_AF-A0A238WA19-F1
#
_entry.id   AF-A0A238WA19-F1
#
_cell.length_a   1.000
_cell.length_b   1.000
_cell.length_c   1.000
_cell.angle_alpha   90.00
_cell.angle_beta   90.00
_cell.angle_gamma   90.00
#
_symmetry.space_group_name_H-M   'P 1'
#
loop_
_entity.id
_entity.type
_entity.pdbx_description
1 polymer ?
#
loop_
_entity_poly.entity_id
_entity_poly.type
_entity_poly.pdbx_seq_one_letter_code
_entity_poly.pdbx_strand_id
1 'polypeptide(L)'
;MVRTRRAVAPARNEDTMPDKTAAPGSDHEIDLDGGAFALLHRDGAEHVEVLRGEVITVDTLAAIPLEPGRQVLALIPFRQIAERGFDCVDDGAPLECLLVSSVSTQPLTAFPAGELSVSGGRFDLDDDEYGAIVEDVLRDEIGHGAGANFVIHRVFEASVEGDPVAAARAAFGRLLANERGTYWTFLVHTGARTLVGATPERHVSVNEGIVMMNPISGTFRNGSGSLLDFLRDPKELEELYMVLDEELKMMATVAEHGGQVAGPYLKQMAHLTHTEYLLAGRGSLDVREVLRETMFAPTVTGSPIENACRVIARHERRGRGYYAGVLALLSVADDGTQTLDAPILIRTAEITPGGTLRVPVGATLVRHSTAAGEVAETHTKAAGVLAALGAATIPVRTSAPPAAGEEELRVLAARNAGLARFWLDSREPGALALPSLAGRTAVIVDGEDTFTAMLAHQLKALGLAVSVVPWSAPLPAADLLVAGPGPGDPEDADDPKMAVVRGVVAARLAAGLPLFAVCLGQEMLALELGLPLIRRDAPYQGLARDVDLFGTVRRVGFYSSFAAVSPGASFESAHGRVELARDPVDGAVHALRGPSFAGVQFHPESVLSRDGIDVLRELLPPLLSEVVSPLTNG
;
A
#
# COMPACT_ATOMS: atom_id res chain seq x y z
N MET A 1 -46.02 4.31 -33.03
CA MET A 1 -46.04 3.78 -34.41
C MET A 1 -45.10 4.60 -35.30
N VAL A 2 -43.78 4.35 -35.25
CA VAL A 2 -42.78 4.85 -36.21
C VAL A 2 -41.59 3.87 -36.15
N ARG A 3 -41.61 2.81 -36.95
CA ARG A 3 -40.75 2.54 -38.13
C ARG A 3 -39.23 2.68 -37.91
N THR A 4 -38.64 1.50 -37.72
CA THR A 4 -37.24 1.09 -37.88
C THR A 4 -36.64 1.49 -39.24
N ARG A 5 -35.39 1.98 -39.24
CA ARG A 5 -34.51 2.03 -40.42
C ARG A 5 -33.29 1.13 -40.19
N ARG A 6 -33.12 0.18 -41.11
CA ARG A 6 -31.99 -0.75 -41.26
C ARG A 6 -30.71 0.03 -41.60
N ALA A 7 -29.60 -0.34 -40.97
CA ALA A 7 -28.25 0.01 -41.42
C ALA A 7 -27.78 -0.97 -42.49
N VAL A 8 -27.11 -0.42 -43.51
CA VAL A 8 -26.60 -1.08 -44.71
C VAL A 8 -25.15 -1.51 -44.46
N ALA A 9 -24.82 -2.76 -44.78
CA ALA A 9 -23.45 -3.28 -44.75
C ALA A 9 -22.65 -2.85 -46.00
N PRO A 10 -21.33 -2.58 -45.91
CA PRO A 10 -20.50 -2.42 -47.10
C PRO A 10 -19.93 -3.77 -47.59
N ALA A 11 -19.73 -3.82 -48.90
CA ALA A 11 -19.45 -4.98 -49.72
C ALA A 11 -18.03 -5.55 -49.54
N ARG A 12 -17.94 -6.87 -49.72
CA ARG A 12 -16.69 -7.64 -49.85
C ARG A 12 -16.07 -7.38 -51.23
N ASN A 13 -14.80 -7.00 -51.27
CA ASN A 13 -13.95 -7.20 -52.44
C ASN A 13 -13.16 -8.50 -52.23
N GLU A 14 -13.42 -9.47 -53.09
CA GLU A 14 -12.51 -10.59 -53.35
C GLU A 14 -11.41 -10.08 -54.27
N ASP A 15 -10.14 -10.26 -53.89
CA ASP A 15 -9.14 -10.67 -54.88
C ASP A 15 -7.89 -11.29 -54.22
N THR A 16 -7.53 -12.44 -54.75
CA THR A 16 -6.20 -13.08 -54.80
C THR A 16 -5.53 -13.57 -53.50
N MET A 17 -5.61 -14.88 -53.27
CA MET A 17 -4.68 -15.64 -52.42
C MET A 17 -3.25 -15.64 -52.98
N PRO A 18 -2.25 -15.80 -52.10
CA PRO A 18 -1.23 -16.81 -52.35
C PRO A 18 -1.10 -17.81 -51.17
N ASP A 19 -1.14 -19.07 -51.56
CA ASP A 19 -0.47 -20.26 -51.01
C ASP A 19 -0.41 -20.45 -49.48
N LYS A 20 -1.34 -21.28 -48.96
CA LYS A 20 -1.21 -21.98 -47.68
C LYS A 20 -0.47 -23.30 -47.91
N THR A 21 0.85 -23.30 -47.78
CA THR A 21 1.63 -24.49 -47.39
C THR A 21 2.90 -24.09 -46.63
N ALA A 22 2.75 -23.66 -45.38
CA ALA A 22 3.83 -23.74 -44.40
C ALA A 22 3.53 -24.90 -43.45
N ALA A 23 4.40 -25.91 -43.46
CA ALA A 23 4.43 -27.00 -42.50
C ALA A 23 4.49 -26.46 -41.06
N PRO A 24 4.05 -27.21 -40.03
CA PRO A 24 4.28 -26.82 -38.65
C PRO A 24 5.79 -26.71 -38.43
N GLY A 25 6.26 -25.48 -38.24
CA GLY A 25 7.65 -25.17 -37.94
C GLY A 25 8.04 -25.86 -36.64
N SER A 26 9.22 -26.47 -36.69
CA SER A 26 10.03 -27.02 -35.60
C SER A 26 9.91 -26.25 -34.29
N ASP A 27 10.00 -26.99 -33.17
CA ASP A 27 10.36 -26.48 -31.85
C ASP A 27 11.51 -25.48 -31.96
N HIS A 28 11.19 -24.18 -32.02
CA HIS A 28 12.18 -23.13 -31.87
C HIS A 28 12.48 -23.06 -30.38
N GLU A 29 13.49 -23.79 -29.95
CA GLU A 29 14.12 -23.59 -28.66
C GLU A 29 14.49 -22.11 -28.56
N ILE A 30 13.87 -21.39 -27.61
CA ILE A 30 14.18 -19.99 -27.37
C ILE A 30 15.63 -19.95 -26.88
N ASP A 31 16.52 -19.47 -27.74
CA ASP A 31 17.94 -19.29 -27.41
C ASP A 31 18.08 -18.23 -26.31
N LEU A 32 18.20 -18.67 -25.07
CA LEU A 32 18.43 -17.83 -23.89
C LEU A 32 19.90 -17.86 -23.45
N ASP A 33 20.81 -18.35 -24.31
CA ASP A 33 22.21 -18.54 -23.93
C ASP A 33 22.99 -17.22 -23.94
N GLY A 34 23.78 -17.01 -22.87
CA GLY A 34 24.92 -16.09 -22.85
C GLY A 34 24.67 -14.62 -22.54
N GLY A 35 23.44 -14.19 -22.22
CA GLY A 35 23.13 -12.78 -21.93
C GLY A 35 21.96 -12.55 -20.97
N ALA A 36 21.79 -11.31 -20.52
CA ALA A 36 20.69 -10.94 -19.64
C ALA A 36 19.35 -10.90 -20.40
N PHE A 37 18.30 -11.37 -19.73
CA PHE A 37 16.96 -11.41 -20.31
C PHE A 37 15.86 -11.31 -19.23
N ALA A 38 14.65 -11.01 -19.68
CA ALA A 38 13.44 -11.15 -18.88
C ALA A 38 12.32 -11.81 -19.70
N LEU A 39 11.60 -12.72 -19.07
CA LEU A 39 10.37 -13.33 -19.56
C LEU A 39 9.23 -12.78 -18.72
N LEU A 40 8.28 -12.09 -19.33
CA LEU A 40 7.15 -11.48 -18.63
C LEU A 40 5.83 -12.02 -19.20
N HIS A 41 5.02 -12.64 -18.35
CA HIS A 41 3.63 -12.95 -18.63
C HIS A 41 2.77 -12.05 -17.75
N ARG A 42 2.16 -11.03 -18.35
CA ARG A 42 1.35 -10.03 -17.65
C ARG A 42 -0.13 -10.45 -17.67
N ASP A 43 -0.88 -9.97 -16.68
CA ASP A 43 -2.29 -10.31 -16.49
C ASP A 43 -3.10 -10.13 -17.79
N GLY A 44 -3.92 -11.13 -18.10
CA GLY A 44 -4.72 -11.19 -19.33
C GLY A 44 -3.97 -11.48 -20.63
N ALA A 45 -2.62 -11.57 -20.65
CA ALA A 45 -1.88 -11.84 -21.88
C ALA A 45 -1.93 -13.33 -22.29
N GLU A 46 -2.07 -13.59 -23.60
CA GLU A 46 -2.00 -14.94 -24.18
C GLU A 46 -0.57 -15.35 -24.60
N HIS A 47 0.44 -14.55 -24.25
CA HIS A 47 1.83 -14.71 -24.67
C HIS A 47 2.80 -14.26 -23.56
N VAL A 48 4.06 -14.68 -23.68
CA VAL A 48 5.18 -14.20 -22.88
C VAL A 48 5.97 -13.17 -23.67
N GLU A 49 6.20 -12.00 -23.09
CA GLU A 49 7.15 -11.01 -23.61
C GLU A 49 8.57 -11.44 -23.24
N VAL A 50 9.46 -11.50 -24.24
CA VAL A 50 10.87 -11.82 -24.10
C VAL A 50 11.67 -10.55 -24.34
N LEU A 51 12.22 -10.01 -23.25
CA LEU A 51 13.07 -8.83 -23.25
C LEU A 51 14.53 -9.25 -23.20
N ARG A 52 15.37 -8.61 -24.02
CA ARG A 52 16.84 -8.75 -23.96
C ARG A 52 17.49 -7.39 -24.01
N GLY A 53 18.66 -7.30 -23.41
CA GLY A 53 19.40 -6.06 -23.33
C GLY A 53 20.66 -6.18 -22.50
N GLU A 54 21.25 -5.02 -22.25
CA GLU A 54 22.40 -4.86 -21.35
C GLU A 54 21.89 -4.55 -19.95
N VAL A 55 22.53 -5.10 -18.91
CA VAL A 55 22.26 -4.75 -17.52
C VAL A 55 23.27 -3.71 -17.06
N ILE A 56 22.76 -2.62 -16.52
CA ILE A 56 23.56 -1.63 -15.79
C ILE A 56 23.11 -1.58 -14.32
N THR A 57 23.96 -1.02 -13.48
CA THR A 57 23.59 -0.65 -12.10
C THR A 57 23.58 0.86 -11.98
N VAL A 58 22.59 1.39 -11.28
CA VAL A 58 22.48 2.82 -10.96
C VAL A 58 22.28 2.99 -9.46
N ASP A 59 22.68 4.12 -8.89
CA ASP A 59 22.64 4.33 -7.43
C ASP A 59 21.27 4.82 -6.94
N THR A 60 20.52 5.51 -7.79
CA THR A 60 19.25 6.17 -7.44
C THR A 60 18.17 5.95 -8.49
N LEU A 61 16.90 5.96 -8.12
CA LEU A 61 15.76 5.89 -9.04
C LEU A 61 15.80 7.00 -10.11
N ALA A 62 16.22 8.21 -9.73
CA ALA A 62 16.37 9.33 -10.66
C ALA A 62 17.41 9.07 -11.77
N ALA A 63 18.35 8.15 -11.54
CA ALA A 63 19.42 7.79 -12.48
C ALA A 63 19.01 6.65 -13.43
N ILE A 64 17.82 6.07 -13.29
CA ILE A 64 17.28 5.12 -14.26
C ILE A 64 17.21 5.83 -15.62
N PRO A 65 17.90 5.32 -16.66
CA PRO A 65 17.94 5.95 -17.97
C PRO A 65 16.58 5.77 -18.65
N LEU A 66 15.92 6.86 -18.99
CA LEU A 66 14.61 6.84 -19.65
C LEU A 66 14.70 7.65 -20.93
N GLU A 67 14.93 6.96 -22.05
CA GLU A 67 15.08 7.53 -23.39
C GLU A 67 13.85 7.19 -24.25
N PRO A 68 13.37 8.13 -25.10
CA PRO A 68 12.26 7.86 -26.00
C PRO A 68 12.47 6.59 -26.85
N GLY A 69 11.46 5.73 -26.86
CA GLY A 69 11.46 4.50 -27.66
C GLY A 69 12.28 3.34 -27.08
N ARG A 70 12.91 3.51 -25.90
CA ARG A 70 13.64 2.44 -25.21
C ARG A 70 12.99 2.10 -23.86
N GLN A 71 12.55 0.86 -23.71
CA GLN A 71 12.04 0.36 -22.43
C GLN A 71 13.19 0.04 -21.48
N VAL A 72 12.95 0.20 -20.18
CA VAL A 72 13.85 -0.25 -19.12
C VAL A 72 13.08 -1.10 -18.12
N LEU A 73 13.62 -2.28 -17.81
CA LEU A 73 13.13 -3.11 -16.72
C LEU A 73 14.08 -2.95 -15.52
N ALA A 74 13.63 -2.25 -14.48
CA ALA A 74 14.39 -1.99 -13.27
C ALA A 74 14.03 -2.96 -12.15
N LEU A 75 15.04 -3.55 -11.51
CA LEU A 75 14.92 -4.37 -10.31
C LEU A 75 15.30 -3.50 -9.13
N ILE A 76 14.31 -3.10 -8.34
CA ILE A 76 14.47 -2.14 -7.25
C ILE A 76 14.52 -2.93 -5.93
N PRO A 77 15.68 -2.98 -5.26
CA PRO A 77 15.84 -3.71 -4.01
C PRO A 77 15.21 -2.95 -2.83
N PHE A 78 14.92 -3.66 -1.74
CA PHE A 78 14.32 -3.06 -0.55
C PHE A 78 15.19 -1.95 0.06
N ARG A 79 16.52 -2.09 0.01
CA ARG A 79 17.44 -1.07 0.54
C ARG A 79 17.33 0.28 -0.17
N GLN A 80 16.70 0.34 -1.35
CA GLN A 80 16.46 1.60 -2.06
C GLN A 80 15.53 2.55 -1.28
N ILE A 81 14.80 2.05 -0.26
CA ILE A 81 14.02 2.86 0.66
C ILE A 81 14.85 3.96 1.37
N ALA A 82 16.17 3.78 1.47
CA ALA A 82 17.09 4.79 1.98
C ALA A 82 17.03 6.12 1.18
N GLU A 83 16.60 6.12 -0.09
CA GLU A 83 16.36 7.37 -0.85
C GLU A 83 15.24 8.23 -0.24
N ARG A 84 14.34 7.64 0.54
CA ARG A 84 13.31 8.35 1.33
C ARG A 84 13.83 8.80 2.70
N GLY A 85 15.05 8.42 3.07
CA GLY A 85 15.62 8.66 4.39
C GLY A 85 15.15 7.67 5.46
N PHE A 86 14.56 6.53 5.07
CA PHE A 86 14.05 5.54 6.02
C PHE A 86 15.07 4.44 6.31
N ASP A 87 14.95 3.84 7.50
CA ASP A 87 15.84 2.76 7.94
C ASP A 87 15.64 1.47 7.14
N CYS A 88 16.73 0.75 6.90
CA CYS A 88 16.69 -0.60 6.38
C CYS A 88 17.95 -1.37 6.79
N VAL A 89 17.88 -2.71 6.75
CA VAL A 89 19.08 -3.54 6.85
C VAL A 89 19.76 -3.55 5.48
N ASP A 90 20.81 -2.75 5.32
CA ASP A 90 21.57 -2.65 4.07
C ASP A 90 22.38 -3.93 3.81
N ASP A 91 21.99 -4.69 2.78
CA ASP A 91 22.64 -5.90 2.31
C ASP A 91 23.45 -5.72 1.01
N GLY A 92 23.56 -4.47 0.53
CA GLY A 92 24.25 -4.13 -0.70
C GLY A 92 23.57 -4.58 -1.99
N ALA A 93 22.29 -5.00 -1.96
CA ALA A 93 21.56 -5.32 -3.18
C ALA A 93 21.53 -4.12 -4.16
N PRO A 94 21.99 -4.28 -5.41
CA PRO A 94 22.05 -3.19 -6.38
C PRO A 94 20.67 -2.87 -6.97
N LEU A 95 20.46 -1.62 -7.39
CA LEU A 95 19.40 -1.26 -8.33
C LEU A 95 19.88 -1.59 -9.75
N GLU A 96 19.41 -2.72 -10.29
CA GLU A 96 19.79 -3.23 -11.61
C GLU A 96 18.76 -2.81 -12.68
N CYS A 97 19.22 -2.37 -13.84
CA CYS A 97 18.37 -1.95 -14.95
C CYS A 97 18.74 -2.74 -16.22
N LEU A 98 17.80 -3.54 -16.72
CA LEU A 98 17.89 -4.13 -18.06
C LEU A 98 17.45 -3.08 -19.08
N LEU A 99 18.42 -2.57 -19.83
CA LEU A 99 18.21 -1.61 -20.91
C LEU A 99 17.78 -2.34 -22.18
N VAL A 100 16.49 -2.45 -22.39
CA VAL A 100 15.89 -3.31 -23.41
C VAL A 100 16.37 -2.89 -24.80
N SER A 101 17.00 -3.81 -25.52
CA SER A 101 17.44 -3.65 -26.91
C SER A 101 16.55 -4.40 -27.89
N SER A 102 15.80 -5.41 -27.42
CA SER A 102 14.84 -6.14 -28.24
C SER A 102 13.69 -6.68 -27.39
N VAL A 103 12.49 -6.61 -27.97
CA VAL A 103 11.26 -7.22 -27.44
C VAL A 103 10.74 -8.19 -28.47
N SER A 104 10.37 -9.40 -28.05
CA SER A 104 9.63 -10.35 -28.87
C SER A 104 8.54 -11.01 -28.04
N THR A 105 7.55 -11.61 -28.68
CA THR A 105 6.48 -12.35 -27.98
C THR A 105 6.53 -13.82 -28.35
N GLN A 106 6.29 -14.68 -27.37
CA GLN A 106 6.32 -16.13 -27.53
C GLN A 106 5.04 -16.74 -26.97
N PRO A 107 4.47 -17.77 -27.61
CA PRO A 107 3.29 -18.44 -27.09
C PRO A 107 3.62 -19.14 -25.76
N LEU A 108 2.63 -19.27 -24.88
CA LEU A 108 2.78 -19.95 -23.58
C LEU A 108 3.35 -21.38 -23.72
N THR A 109 3.02 -22.08 -24.82
CA THR A 109 3.50 -23.43 -25.13
C THR A 109 5.02 -23.52 -25.32
N ALA A 110 5.72 -22.41 -25.54
CA ALA A 110 7.17 -22.37 -25.64
C ALA A 110 7.89 -22.52 -24.28
N PHE A 111 7.13 -22.51 -23.17
CA PHE A 111 7.64 -22.60 -21.80
C PHE A 111 6.99 -23.79 -21.07
N PRO A 112 7.26 -25.03 -21.49
CA PRO A 112 6.69 -26.21 -20.86
C PRO A 112 7.15 -26.32 -19.39
N ALA A 113 6.28 -26.87 -18.54
CA ALA A 113 6.65 -27.21 -17.17
C ALA A 113 7.78 -28.25 -17.18
N GLY A 114 8.98 -27.83 -16.74
CA GLY A 114 10.17 -28.67 -16.75
C GLY A 114 10.37 -29.48 -15.47
N GLU A 115 11.36 -30.36 -15.46
CA GLU A 115 11.85 -30.99 -14.23
C GLU A 115 12.91 -30.11 -13.55
N LEU A 116 12.85 -30.02 -12.22
CA LEU A 116 13.93 -29.46 -11.42
C LEU A 116 13.98 -30.14 -10.05
N SER A 117 15.18 -30.20 -9.49
CA SER A 117 15.48 -30.85 -8.21
C SER A 117 16.13 -29.84 -7.27
N VAL A 118 15.70 -29.88 -6.02
CA VAL A 118 16.22 -29.04 -4.94
C VAL A 118 16.51 -29.90 -3.71
N SER A 119 17.56 -29.54 -2.96
CA SER A 119 17.95 -30.25 -1.75
C SER A 119 18.21 -29.29 -0.59
N GLY A 120 18.12 -29.81 0.64
CA GLY A 120 18.47 -29.07 1.85
C GLY A 120 17.48 -27.97 2.26
N GLY A 121 16.24 -28.03 1.79
CA GLY A 121 15.18 -27.05 2.03
C GLY A 121 14.87 -26.86 3.53
N ARG A 122 15.00 -25.63 4.02
CA ARG A 122 14.62 -25.23 5.39
C ARG A 122 14.39 -23.72 5.46
N PHE A 123 13.64 -23.26 6.46
CA PHE A 123 13.63 -21.84 6.79
C PHE A 123 14.89 -21.44 7.57
N ASP A 124 15.34 -20.21 7.40
CA ASP A 124 16.45 -19.62 8.17
C ASP A 124 16.05 -19.27 9.61
N LEU A 125 14.77 -18.94 9.81
CA LEU A 125 14.08 -18.89 11.10
C LEU A 125 13.08 -20.03 11.16
N ASP A 126 13.24 -20.92 12.14
CA ASP A 126 12.25 -21.97 12.36
C ASP A 126 10.90 -21.41 12.82
N ASP A 127 9.90 -22.28 12.93
CA ASP A 127 8.53 -21.89 13.27
C ASP A 127 8.43 -21.29 14.69
N ASP A 128 9.26 -21.75 15.64
CA ASP A 128 9.27 -21.25 17.02
C ASP A 128 9.97 -19.89 17.09
N GLU A 129 11.12 -19.73 16.41
CA GLU A 129 11.83 -18.45 16.31
C GLU A 129 10.99 -17.37 15.64
N TYR A 130 10.32 -17.69 14.52
CA TYR A 130 9.43 -16.73 13.87
C TYR A 130 8.21 -16.41 14.74
N GLY A 131 7.65 -17.42 15.42
CA GLY A 131 6.55 -17.22 16.37
C GLY A 131 6.90 -16.26 17.49
N ALA A 132 8.10 -16.33 18.06
CA ALA A 132 8.58 -15.40 19.08
C ALA A 132 8.67 -13.96 18.56
N ILE A 133 9.17 -13.76 17.34
CA ILE A 133 9.21 -12.42 16.71
C ILE A 133 7.80 -11.86 16.52
N VAL A 134 6.83 -12.69 16.13
CA VAL A 134 5.44 -12.26 16.04
C VAL A 134 4.93 -11.75 17.39
N GLU A 135 5.15 -12.51 18.48
CA GLU A 135 4.72 -12.10 19.83
C GLU A 135 5.39 -10.79 20.29
N ASP A 136 6.68 -10.62 19.98
CA ASP A 136 7.44 -9.42 20.32
C ASP A 136 6.92 -8.19 19.55
N VAL A 137 6.66 -8.30 18.25
CA VAL A 137 6.09 -7.18 17.47
C VAL A 137 4.69 -6.81 17.97
N LEU A 138 3.84 -7.78 18.28
CA LEU A 138 2.49 -7.49 18.79
C LEU A 138 2.53 -6.77 20.14
N ARG A 139 3.39 -7.23 21.05
CA ARG A 139 3.51 -6.70 22.40
C ARG A 139 4.25 -5.37 22.43
N ASP A 140 5.41 -5.30 21.80
CA ASP A 140 6.38 -4.22 21.99
C ASP A 140 6.24 -3.12 20.95
N GLU A 141 5.72 -3.41 19.75
CA GLU A 141 5.58 -2.41 18.69
C GLU A 141 4.12 -1.93 18.59
N ILE A 142 3.18 -2.81 18.20
CA ILE A 142 1.77 -2.44 18.07
C ILE A 142 1.19 -2.00 19.42
N GLY A 143 1.49 -2.77 20.48
CA GLY A 143 1.05 -2.49 21.85
C GLY A 143 1.59 -1.17 22.44
N HIS A 144 2.66 -0.60 21.88
CA HIS A 144 3.25 0.68 22.31
C HIS A 144 3.03 1.81 21.28
N GLY A 145 2.13 1.63 20.32
CA GLY A 145 1.76 2.71 19.40
C GLY A 145 2.78 2.96 18.29
N ALA A 146 3.69 2.01 18.02
CA ALA A 146 4.59 2.11 16.88
C ALA A 146 3.84 2.12 15.53
N GLY A 147 2.66 1.51 15.46
CA GLY A 147 1.88 1.44 14.24
C GLY A 147 0.71 0.47 14.33
N ALA A 148 -0.01 0.31 13.23
CA ALA A 148 -1.19 -0.54 13.14
C ALA A 148 -0.85 -1.99 12.76
N ASN A 149 0.16 -2.15 11.92
CA ASN A 149 0.56 -3.41 11.29
C ASN A 149 2.01 -3.36 10.83
N PHE A 150 2.64 -4.54 10.81
CA PHE A 150 4.01 -4.73 10.32
C PHE A 150 4.15 -6.06 9.60
N VAL A 151 5.07 -6.15 8.65
CA VAL A 151 5.40 -7.38 7.93
C VAL A 151 6.85 -7.70 8.23
N ILE A 152 7.10 -8.84 8.87
CA ILE A 152 8.46 -9.36 9.11
C ILE A 152 8.68 -10.57 8.22
N HIS A 153 9.84 -10.66 7.58
CA HIS A 153 10.16 -11.78 6.70
C HIS A 153 10.98 -12.87 7.39
N ARG A 154 10.85 -14.08 6.85
CA ARG A 154 11.80 -15.18 6.96
C ARG A 154 12.08 -15.76 5.58
N VAL A 155 13.14 -16.54 5.43
CA VAL A 155 13.59 -17.02 4.12
C VAL A 155 13.64 -18.54 4.12
N PHE A 156 12.93 -19.16 3.17
CA PHE A 156 13.18 -20.55 2.84
C PHE A 156 14.43 -20.65 1.98
N GLU A 157 15.42 -21.42 2.42
CA GLU A 157 16.69 -21.64 1.73
C GLU A 157 16.81 -23.10 1.28
N ALA A 158 17.32 -23.31 0.07
CA ALA A 158 17.66 -24.62 -0.48
C ALA A 158 18.81 -24.50 -1.49
N SER A 159 19.20 -25.63 -2.08
CA SER A 159 20.15 -25.67 -3.19
C SER A 159 19.50 -26.30 -4.42
N VAL A 160 19.63 -25.64 -5.57
CA VAL A 160 19.23 -26.17 -6.88
C VAL A 160 20.30 -27.15 -7.35
N GLU A 161 19.86 -28.29 -7.88
CA GLU A 161 20.73 -29.24 -8.56
C GLU A 161 20.76 -28.96 -10.06
N GLY A 162 21.96 -28.92 -10.65
CA GLY A 162 22.14 -28.64 -12.08
C GLY A 162 22.34 -27.15 -12.39
N ASP A 163 21.97 -26.73 -13.60
CA ASP A 163 22.12 -25.34 -14.05
C ASP A 163 21.03 -24.44 -13.42
N PRO A 164 21.40 -23.39 -12.66
CA PRO A 164 20.48 -22.42 -12.08
C PRO A 164 19.49 -21.79 -13.07
N VAL A 165 19.93 -21.47 -14.28
CA VAL A 165 19.08 -20.78 -15.28
C VAL A 165 18.07 -21.75 -15.87
N ALA A 166 18.50 -22.97 -16.22
CA ALA A 166 17.59 -24.04 -16.65
C ALA A 166 16.54 -24.37 -15.57
N ALA A 167 16.95 -24.46 -14.30
CA ALA A 167 16.02 -24.70 -13.19
C ALA A 167 15.01 -23.55 -13.04
N ALA A 168 15.44 -22.30 -13.16
CA ALA A 168 14.55 -21.14 -13.12
C ALA A 168 13.56 -21.13 -14.30
N ARG A 169 13.99 -21.53 -15.51
CA ARG A 169 13.11 -21.71 -16.67
C ARG A 169 12.08 -22.82 -16.45
N ALA A 170 12.48 -23.94 -15.87
CA ALA A 170 11.57 -25.02 -15.51
C ALA A 170 10.52 -24.56 -14.47
N ALA A 171 10.95 -23.80 -13.46
CA ALA A 171 10.06 -23.21 -12.46
C ALA A 171 9.08 -22.20 -13.10
N PHE A 172 9.56 -21.34 -14.01
CA PHE A 172 8.71 -20.42 -14.77
C PHE A 172 7.61 -21.14 -15.55
N GLY A 173 7.95 -22.20 -16.30
CA GLY A 173 6.96 -23.01 -17.01
C GLY A 173 5.94 -23.69 -16.08
N ARG A 174 6.37 -24.13 -14.88
CA ARG A 174 5.46 -24.66 -13.85
C ARG A 174 4.53 -23.60 -13.27
N LEU A 175 5.01 -22.37 -13.07
CA LEU A 175 4.18 -21.26 -12.61
C LEU A 175 3.12 -20.90 -13.66
N LEU A 176 3.51 -20.76 -14.93
CA LEU A 176 2.57 -20.50 -16.03
C LEU A 176 1.47 -21.58 -16.14
N ALA A 177 1.80 -22.84 -15.86
CA ALA A 177 0.85 -23.95 -15.97
C ALA A 177 -0.11 -24.04 -14.77
N ASN A 178 0.36 -23.71 -13.56
CA ASN A 178 -0.35 -24.03 -12.32
C ASN A 178 -0.92 -22.81 -11.59
N GLU A 179 -0.30 -21.63 -11.73
CA GLU A 179 -0.77 -20.41 -11.11
C GLU A 179 -1.75 -19.66 -12.03
N ARG A 180 -2.74 -19.00 -11.42
CA ARG A 180 -3.78 -18.22 -12.10
C ARG A 180 -4.09 -16.97 -11.30
N GLY A 181 -4.60 -15.94 -11.97
CA GLY A 181 -4.96 -14.67 -11.33
C GLY A 181 -3.75 -13.91 -10.79
N THR A 182 -2.57 -14.15 -11.38
CA THR A 182 -1.34 -13.41 -11.07
C THR A 182 -1.34 -12.11 -11.84
N TYR A 183 -0.78 -11.06 -11.24
CA TYR A 183 -0.56 -9.80 -11.95
C TYR A 183 0.57 -9.99 -12.96
N TRP A 184 1.72 -10.49 -12.50
CA TRP A 184 2.84 -10.85 -13.34
C TRP A 184 3.36 -12.25 -12.96
N THR A 185 3.62 -13.08 -13.96
CA THR A 185 4.49 -14.25 -13.85
C THR A 185 5.77 -13.95 -14.61
N PHE A 186 6.93 -14.08 -13.98
CA PHE A 186 8.18 -13.60 -14.57
C PHE A 186 9.38 -14.49 -14.29
N LEU A 187 10.38 -14.40 -15.18
CA LEU A 187 11.73 -14.89 -14.99
C LEU A 187 12.69 -13.79 -15.46
N VAL A 188 13.55 -13.28 -14.58
CA VAL A 188 14.56 -12.29 -14.91
C VAL A 188 15.94 -12.84 -14.60
N HIS A 189 16.84 -12.78 -15.57
CA HIS A 189 18.23 -13.18 -15.41
C HIS A 189 19.14 -11.98 -15.75
N THR A 190 19.91 -11.51 -14.77
CA THR A 190 20.81 -10.35 -14.95
C THR A 190 22.27 -10.76 -15.16
N GLY A 191 22.56 -12.06 -15.24
CA GLY A 191 23.91 -12.62 -15.21
C GLY A 191 24.42 -12.83 -13.78
N ALA A 192 24.23 -11.86 -12.89
CA ALA A 192 24.65 -11.96 -11.50
C ALA A 192 23.64 -12.72 -10.61
N ARG A 193 22.36 -12.75 -10.99
CA ARG A 193 21.29 -13.44 -10.27
C ARG A 193 20.14 -13.79 -11.21
N THR A 194 19.26 -14.66 -10.73
CA THR A 194 18.03 -15.05 -11.42
C THR A 194 16.85 -14.95 -10.47
N LEU A 195 15.83 -14.16 -10.83
CA LEU A 195 14.57 -14.06 -10.10
C LEU A 195 13.45 -14.75 -10.87
N VAL A 196 12.69 -15.61 -10.23
CA VAL A 196 11.51 -16.27 -10.82
C VAL A 196 10.33 -16.19 -9.86
N GLY A 197 9.17 -15.74 -10.34
CA GLY A 197 8.06 -15.48 -9.44
C GLY A 197 6.72 -15.34 -10.15
N ALA A 198 5.67 -15.40 -9.34
CA ALA A 198 4.28 -15.22 -9.77
C ALA A 198 3.55 -14.36 -8.73
N THR A 199 3.62 -13.05 -8.92
CA THR A 199 3.11 -12.07 -7.96
C THR A 199 1.66 -11.72 -8.27
N PRO A 200 0.76 -11.71 -7.27
CA PRO A 200 -0.63 -11.30 -7.47
C PRO A 200 -0.82 -9.77 -7.48
N GLU A 201 0.19 -9.01 -7.06
CA GLU A 201 -0.02 -7.65 -6.59
C GLU A 201 0.79 -6.64 -7.39
N ARG A 202 0.07 -5.65 -7.90
CA ARG A 202 0.64 -4.46 -8.51
C ARG A 202 1.11 -3.54 -7.38
N HIS A 203 2.34 -3.08 -7.47
CA HIS A 203 2.82 -2.00 -6.60
C HIS A 203 2.21 -0.67 -7.05
N VAL A 204 2.53 -0.24 -8.28
CA VAL A 204 1.98 0.96 -8.90
C VAL A 204 2.06 0.83 -10.41
N SER A 205 1.12 1.42 -11.13
CA SER A 205 1.25 1.64 -12.57
C SER A 205 0.87 3.06 -12.97
N VAL A 206 1.47 3.56 -14.04
CA VAL A 206 1.16 4.85 -14.66
C VAL A 206 0.89 4.61 -16.13
N ASN A 207 -0.28 5.01 -16.60
CA ASN A 207 -0.62 4.99 -18.02
C ASN A 207 -1.45 6.23 -18.36
N GLU A 208 -1.01 7.02 -19.34
CA GLU A 208 -1.69 8.26 -19.76
C GLU A 208 -1.98 9.21 -18.57
N GLY A 209 -1.04 9.31 -17.63
CA GLY A 209 -1.17 10.14 -16.43
C GLY A 209 -2.11 9.58 -15.36
N ILE A 210 -2.65 8.37 -15.52
CA ILE A 210 -3.42 7.67 -14.50
C ILE A 210 -2.51 6.77 -13.68
N VAL A 211 -2.35 7.11 -12.41
CA VAL A 211 -1.66 6.29 -11.41
C VAL A 211 -2.66 5.28 -10.83
N MET A 212 -2.27 4.02 -10.74
CA MET A 212 -3.11 2.95 -10.18
C MET A 212 -2.35 2.11 -9.16
N MET A 213 -3.04 1.73 -8.08
CA MET A 213 -2.59 0.78 -7.05
C MET A 213 -3.70 -0.24 -6.77
N ASN A 214 -3.35 -1.36 -6.15
CA ASN A 214 -4.28 -2.48 -5.95
C ASN A 214 -4.08 -3.06 -4.55
N PRO A 215 -4.70 -2.46 -3.51
CA PRO A 215 -4.62 -2.99 -2.17
C PRO A 215 -5.34 -4.33 -2.10
N ILE A 216 -4.58 -5.37 -1.77
CA ILE A 216 -5.05 -6.76 -1.64
C ILE A 216 -4.82 -7.18 -0.19
N SER A 217 -5.89 -7.62 0.48
CA SER A 217 -5.77 -8.30 1.76
C SER A 217 -6.96 -9.22 2.01
N GLY A 218 -6.80 -10.06 3.02
CA GLY A 218 -7.67 -11.17 3.34
C GLY A 218 -7.46 -12.37 2.40
N THR A 219 -7.43 -13.57 2.97
CA THR A 219 -7.04 -14.79 2.24
C THR A 219 -8.01 -15.93 2.48
N PHE A 220 -8.87 -16.21 1.50
CA PHE A 220 -9.71 -17.41 1.50
C PHE A 220 -8.98 -18.59 0.85
N ARG A 221 -8.81 -19.69 1.59
CA ARG A 221 -8.32 -20.94 1.00
C ARG A 221 -9.43 -21.60 0.19
N ASN A 222 -9.22 -21.74 -1.12
CA ASN A 222 -10.25 -22.29 -2.00
C ASN A 222 -10.59 -23.74 -1.60
N GLY A 223 -11.87 -24.00 -1.33
CA GLY A 223 -12.38 -25.32 -0.95
C GLY A 223 -12.30 -25.64 0.55
N SER A 224 -11.90 -24.69 1.40
CA SER A 224 -11.83 -24.91 2.86
C SER A 224 -13.10 -24.54 3.63
N GLY A 225 -14.16 -24.08 2.96
CA GLY A 225 -15.39 -23.68 3.63
C GLY A 225 -16.27 -22.76 2.77
N SER A 226 -17.05 -21.92 3.46
CA SER A 226 -17.98 -20.95 2.87
C SER A 226 -17.27 -19.65 2.53
N LEU A 227 -17.27 -19.26 1.25
CA LEU A 227 -16.78 -17.94 0.82
C LEU A 227 -17.59 -16.81 1.46
N LEU A 228 -18.88 -17.03 1.70
CA LEU A 228 -19.76 -16.07 2.34
C LEU A 228 -19.38 -15.80 3.81
N ASP A 229 -18.90 -16.83 4.52
CA ASP A 229 -18.45 -16.68 5.91
C ASP A 229 -17.15 -15.87 5.95
N PHE A 230 -16.20 -16.17 5.06
CA PHE A 230 -15.01 -15.35 4.84
C PHE A 230 -15.35 -13.89 4.51
N LEU A 231 -16.32 -13.68 3.61
CA LEU A 231 -16.74 -12.32 3.24
C LEU A 231 -17.42 -11.55 4.38
N ARG A 232 -17.88 -12.23 5.43
CA ARG A 232 -18.50 -11.64 6.63
C ARG A 232 -17.55 -11.59 7.83
N ASP A 233 -16.34 -12.16 7.72
CA ASP A 233 -15.39 -12.20 8.81
C ASP A 233 -14.89 -10.78 9.15
N PRO A 234 -15.16 -10.25 10.36
CA PRO A 234 -14.72 -8.92 10.75
C PRO A 234 -13.20 -8.74 10.67
N LYS A 235 -12.41 -9.79 10.96
CA LYS A 235 -10.95 -9.74 10.87
C LYS A 235 -10.52 -9.42 9.44
N GLU A 236 -11.02 -10.19 8.48
CA GLU A 236 -10.68 -10.05 7.05
C GLU A 236 -11.16 -8.70 6.48
N LEU A 237 -12.30 -8.17 6.96
CA LEU A 237 -12.76 -6.82 6.59
C LEU A 237 -11.83 -5.73 7.13
N GLU A 238 -11.48 -5.80 8.41
CA GLU A 238 -10.61 -4.81 9.06
C GLU A 238 -9.22 -4.79 8.42
N GLU A 239 -8.65 -5.96 8.11
CA GLU A 239 -7.38 -6.07 7.39
C GLU A 239 -7.43 -5.43 6.00
N LEU A 240 -8.51 -5.66 5.24
CA LEU A 240 -8.67 -5.03 3.92
C LEU A 240 -8.79 -3.51 4.00
N TYR A 241 -9.54 -2.99 4.96
CA TYR A 241 -9.69 -1.53 5.10
C TYR A 241 -8.43 -0.85 5.61
N MET A 242 -7.65 -1.53 6.45
CA MET A 242 -6.37 -1.03 6.92
C MET A 242 -5.41 -0.82 5.74
N VAL A 243 -5.21 -1.84 4.89
CA VAL A 243 -4.35 -1.70 3.70
C VAL A 243 -4.91 -0.72 2.68
N LEU A 244 -6.24 -0.59 2.59
CA LEU A 244 -6.89 0.40 1.72
C LEU A 244 -6.52 1.83 2.15
N ASP A 245 -6.61 2.15 3.45
CA ASP A 245 -6.21 3.46 3.95
C ASP A 245 -4.71 3.70 3.70
N GLU A 246 -3.87 2.70 3.91
CA GLU A 246 -2.42 2.82 3.77
C GLU A 246 -1.99 3.10 2.33
N GLU A 247 -2.55 2.39 1.35
CA GLU A 247 -2.28 2.68 -0.05
C GLU A 247 -2.96 3.97 -0.51
N LEU A 248 -4.08 4.36 0.11
CA LEU A 248 -4.69 5.66 -0.16
C LEU A 248 -3.84 6.82 0.34
N LYS A 249 -3.08 6.66 1.43
CA LYS A 249 -2.04 7.62 1.83
C LYS A 249 -0.97 7.77 0.75
N MET A 250 -0.49 6.66 0.18
CA MET A 250 0.49 6.70 -0.92
C MET A 250 -0.10 7.37 -2.17
N MET A 251 -1.32 6.99 -2.55
CA MET A 251 -2.03 7.59 -3.68
C MET A 251 -2.27 9.08 -3.47
N ALA A 252 -2.54 9.53 -2.24
CA ALA A 252 -2.68 10.94 -1.89
C ALA A 252 -1.38 11.75 -2.09
N THR A 253 -0.21 11.12 -2.02
CA THR A 253 1.07 11.76 -2.28
C THR A 253 1.35 11.91 -3.78
N VAL A 254 0.99 10.92 -4.60
CA VAL A 254 1.35 10.87 -6.03
C VAL A 254 0.25 11.35 -6.98
N ALA A 255 -1.01 11.43 -6.52
CA ALA A 255 -2.13 11.92 -7.31
C ALA A 255 -2.52 13.36 -6.94
N GLU A 256 -2.75 14.20 -7.96
CA GLU A 256 -3.00 15.64 -7.83
C GLU A 256 -4.25 15.97 -7.00
N HIS A 257 -5.25 15.09 -7.05
CA HIS A 257 -6.54 15.22 -6.36
C HIS A 257 -6.82 14.02 -5.45
N GLY A 258 -5.78 13.28 -5.07
CA GLY A 258 -5.88 12.05 -4.31
C GLY A 258 -6.41 10.88 -5.14
N GLY A 259 -6.62 9.74 -4.47
CA GLY A 259 -7.09 8.51 -5.08
C GLY A 259 -8.60 8.35 -5.04
N GLN A 260 -9.18 7.88 -6.14
CA GLN A 260 -10.53 7.31 -6.14
C GLN A 260 -10.47 5.81 -5.85
N VAL A 261 -11.33 5.36 -4.96
CA VAL A 261 -11.50 3.96 -4.57
C VAL A 261 -12.58 3.31 -5.43
N ALA A 262 -12.26 2.17 -6.04
CA ALA A 262 -13.19 1.31 -6.78
C ALA A 262 -13.11 -0.14 -6.28
N GLY A 263 -14.25 -0.86 -6.32
CA GLY A 263 -14.39 -2.21 -5.78
C GLY A 263 -15.39 -2.26 -4.62
N PRO A 264 -15.27 -3.22 -3.67
CA PRO A 264 -14.25 -4.27 -3.65
C PRO A 264 -14.52 -5.38 -4.67
N TYR A 265 -13.46 -6.10 -5.04
CA TYR A 265 -13.48 -7.23 -5.97
C TYR A 265 -12.94 -8.51 -5.31
N LEU A 266 -13.17 -9.64 -5.97
CA LEU A 266 -12.57 -10.92 -5.60
C LEU A 266 -11.47 -11.27 -6.60
N LYS A 267 -10.24 -11.38 -6.10
CA LYS A 267 -9.10 -11.85 -6.89
C LYS A 267 -8.96 -13.36 -6.74
N GLN A 268 -9.46 -14.10 -7.72
CA GLN A 268 -9.45 -15.56 -7.68
C GLN A 268 -8.12 -16.11 -8.23
N MET A 269 -7.35 -16.77 -7.36
CA MET A 269 -6.13 -17.49 -7.72
C MET A 269 -6.36 -19.00 -7.75
N ALA A 270 -5.34 -19.77 -8.13
CA ALA A 270 -5.41 -21.23 -8.19
C ALA A 270 -5.79 -21.85 -6.84
N HIS A 271 -5.10 -21.46 -5.76
CA HIS A 271 -5.31 -22.05 -4.43
C HIS A 271 -6.02 -21.13 -3.44
N LEU A 272 -5.99 -19.83 -3.68
CA LEU A 272 -6.49 -18.79 -2.78
C LEU A 272 -7.47 -17.87 -3.52
N THR A 273 -8.33 -17.19 -2.78
CA THR A 273 -9.08 -16.04 -3.27
C THR A 273 -8.84 -14.89 -2.31
N HIS A 274 -8.48 -13.73 -2.84
CA HIS A 274 -8.30 -12.50 -2.05
C HIS A 274 -9.45 -11.53 -2.27
N THR A 275 -9.63 -10.62 -1.32
CA THR A 275 -10.42 -9.40 -1.55
C THR A 275 -9.51 -8.24 -1.88
N GLU A 276 -9.95 -7.38 -2.79
CA GLU A 276 -9.13 -6.27 -3.26
C GLU A 276 -9.95 -5.01 -3.54
N TYR A 277 -9.31 -3.86 -3.45
CA TYR A 277 -9.79 -2.62 -4.06
C TYR A 277 -8.84 -2.18 -5.17
N LEU A 278 -9.29 -1.23 -5.97
CA LEU A 278 -8.46 -0.50 -6.92
C LEU A 278 -8.45 0.97 -6.52
N LEU A 279 -7.25 1.55 -6.52
CA LEU A 279 -7.07 2.98 -6.37
C LEU A 279 -6.65 3.56 -7.72
N ALA A 280 -7.27 4.66 -8.12
CA ALA A 280 -6.90 5.37 -9.34
C ALA A 280 -6.91 6.88 -9.12
N GLY A 281 -5.88 7.56 -9.63
CA GLY A 281 -5.76 9.01 -9.53
C GLY A 281 -5.00 9.58 -10.72
N ARG A 282 -5.27 10.84 -11.07
CA ARG A 282 -4.45 11.56 -12.04
C ARG A 282 -3.19 12.07 -11.36
N GLY A 283 -2.04 11.83 -11.96
CA GLY A 283 -0.73 12.30 -11.51
C GLY A 283 0.07 12.88 -12.68
N SER A 284 0.99 13.79 -12.35
CA SER A 284 1.90 14.44 -13.31
C SER A 284 3.37 14.30 -12.94
N LEU A 285 3.67 13.58 -11.85
CA LEU A 285 5.03 13.30 -11.42
C LEU A 285 5.77 12.42 -12.45
N ASP A 286 7.09 12.57 -12.49
CA ASP A 286 7.94 11.64 -13.23
C ASP A 286 7.77 10.22 -12.66
N VAL A 287 7.72 9.19 -13.51
CA VAL A 287 7.51 7.81 -13.07
C VAL A 287 8.57 7.31 -12.08
N ARG A 288 9.79 7.88 -12.10
CA ARG A 288 10.85 7.59 -11.12
C ARG A 288 10.55 8.22 -9.77
N GLU A 289 9.91 9.39 -9.76
CA GLU A 289 9.43 10.04 -8.53
C GLU A 289 8.20 9.31 -7.98
N VAL A 290 7.29 8.86 -8.83
CA VAL A 290 6.18 7.97 -8.42
C VAL A 290 6.73 6.75 -7.72
N LEU A 291 7.68 6.03 -8.33
CA LEU A 291 8.34 4.89 -7.68
C LEU A 291 8.96 5.29 -6.34
N ARG A 292 9.69 6.41 -6.28
CA ARG A 292 10.36 6.86 -5.05
C ARG A 292 9.38 7.10 -3.91
N GLU A 293 8.27 7.79 -4.17
CA GLU A 293 7.27 8.12 -3.15
C GLU A 293 6.43 6.91 -2.72
N THR A 294 6.34 5.88 -3.57
CA THR A 294 5.57 4.67 -3.26
C THR A 294 6.42 3.55 -2.66
N MET A 295 7.76 3.65 -2.63
CA MET A 295 8.60 2.65 -1.94
C MET A 295 8.21 2.56 -0.45
N PHE A 296 7.89 1.38 0.09
CA PHE A 296 7.30 0.23 -0.63
C PHE A 296 5.90 -0.03 -0.09
N ALA A 297 5.12 -0.84 -0.80
CA ALA A 297 3.72 -1.09 -0.44
C ALA A 297 3.56 -1.52 1.03
N PRO A 298 2.52 -1.02 1.71
CA PRO A 298 2.30 -1.27 3.13
C PRO A 298 1.95 -2.75 3.40
N THR A 299 1.38 -3.43 2.40
CA THR A 299 1.07 -4.88 2.40
C THR A 299 2.29 -5.78 2.59
N VAL A 300 3.51 -5.25 2.37
CA VAL A 300 4.78 -5.96 2.52
C VAL A 300 5.75 -5.26 3.47
N THR A 301 5.31 -4.20 4.15
CA THR A 301 6.13 -3.43 5.10
C THR A 301 5.40 -3.16 6.41
N GLY A 302 4.37 -2.33 6.38
CA GLY A 302 3.55 -1.94 7.53
C GLY A 302 3.16 -0.46 7.49
N SER A 303 2.54 0.02 8.57
CA SER A 303 2.06 1.40 8.68
C SER A 303 2.14 1.96 10.10
N PRO A 304 2.58 3.22 10.27
CA PRO A 304 3.08 4.14 9.23
C PRO A 304 4.41 3.69 8.61
N ILE A 305 4.59 3.91 7.31
CA ILE A 305 5.68 3.29 6.51
C ILE A 305 7.08 3.58 7.06
N GLU A 306 7.36 4.81 7.45
CA GLU A 306 8.68 5.20 7.98
C GLU A 306 8.99 4.44 9.27
N ASN A 307 8.03 4.35 10.19
CA ASN A 307 8.24 3.61 11.42
C ASN A 307 8.22 2.09 11.19
N ALA A 308 7.45 1.59 10.23
CA ALA A 308 7.49 0.18 9.82
C ALA A 308 8.89 -0.22 9.33
N CYS A 309 9.58 0.65 8.58
CA CYS A 309 10.97 0.46 8.21
C CYS A 309 11.91 0.35 9.43
N ARG A 310 11.71 1.18 10.47
CA ARG A 310 12.46 1.07 11.73
C ARG A 310 12.18 -0.24 12.48
N VAL A 311 10.92 -0.68 12.52
CA VAL A 311 10.51 -1.95 13.14
C VAL A 311 11.14 -3.13 12.39
N ILE A 312 11.06 -3.14 11.06
CA ILE A 312 11.70 -4.13 10.19
C ILE A 312 13.21 -4.22 10.51
N ALA A 313 13.90 -3.07 10.59
CA ALA A 313 15.32 -3.04 10.88
C ALA A 313 15.69 -3.54 12.29
N ARG A 314 14.78 -3.43 13.27
CA ARG A 314 14.98 -3.98 14.63
C ARG A 314 14.80 -5.49 14.70
N HIS A 315 13.83 -6.03 13.97
CA HIS A 315 13.40 -7.43 14.11
C HIS A 315 13.98 -8.38 13.06
N GLU A 316 14.43 -7.88 11.92
CA GLU A 316 15.02 -8.70 10.86
C GLU A 316 16.53 -8.87 11.03
N ARG A 317 17.00 -10.13 11.03
CA ARG A 317 18.43 -10.47 11.16
C ARG A 317 19.24 -10.26 9.88
N ARG A 318 18.57 -10.02 8.75
CA ARG A 318 19.18 -9.92 7.42
C ARG A 318 18.42 -8.93 6.54
N GLY A 319 19.11 -8.39 5.55
CA GLY A 319 18.46 -7.58 4.50
C GLY A 319 17.55 -8.41 3.61
N ARG A 320 16.56 -7.74 3.03
CA ARG A 320 15.48 -8.33 2.21
C ARG A 320 15.90 -8.66 0.78
N GLY A 321 17.06 -8.18 0.32
CA GLY A 321 17.43 -8.16 -1.08
C GLY A 321 16.33 -7.48 -1.90
N TYR A 322 15.68 -8.25 -2.76
CA TYR A 322 14.56 -7.78 -3.57
C TYR A 322 13.17 -8.13 -3.01
N TYR A 323 13.06 -8.86 -1.90
CA TYR A 323 11.77 -9.10 -1.25
C TYR A 323 11.13 -7.77 -0.82
N ALA A 324 9.83 -7.61 -1.06
CA ALA A 324 9.08 -6.37 -0.89
C ALA A 324 9.51 -5.21 -1.82
N GLY A 325 10.57 -5.39 -2.61
CA GLY A 325 10.99 -4.49 -3.67
C GLY A 325 10.06 -4.54 -4.88
N VAL A 326 10.52 -3.98 -5.99
CA VAL A 326 9.68 -3.79 -7.20
C VAL A 326 10.43 -4.22 -8.45
N LEU A 327 9.72 -4.87 -9.37
CA LEU A 327 10.18 -5.07 -10.74
C LEU A 327 9.42 -4.10 -11.65
N ALA A 328 10.05 -3.01 -12.08
CA ALA A 328 9.40 -1.91 -12.77
C ALA A 328 9.74 -1.89 -14.26
N LEU A 329 8.73 -1.98 -15.14
CA LEU A 329 8.88 -1.72 -16.56
C LEU A 329 8.51 -0.25 -16.85
N LEU A 330 9.52 0.52 -17.26
CA LEU A 330 9.40 1.94 -17.57
C LEU A 330 9.55 2.17 -19.08
N SER A 331 8.80 3.14 -19.60
CA SER A 331 9.04 3.66 -20.94
C SER A 331 8.61 5.11 -21.06
N VAL A 332 9.19 5.82 -22.03
CA VAL A 332 8.72 7.14 -22.46
C VAL A 332 8.55 7.14 -23.97
N ALA A 333 7.42 7.66 -24.44
CA ALA A 333 7.13 7.84 -25.85
C ALA A 333 7.78 9.13 -26.40
N ASP A 334 7.82 9.27 -27.72
CA ASP A 334 8.40 10.45 -28.39
C ASP A 334 7.67 11.76 -28.04
N ASP A 335 6.38 11.68 -27.66
CA ASP A 335 5.57 12.81 -27.22
C ASP A 335 5.75 13.15 -25.72
N GLY A 336 6.63 12.42 -25.02
CA GLY A 336 6.90 12.58 -23.60
C GLY A 336 5.97 11.81 -22.68
N THR A 337 4.98 11.08 -23.22
CA THR A 337 4.09 10.24 -22.40
C THR A 337 4.88 9.14 -21.72
N GLN A 338 4.79 9.07 -20.39
CA GLN A 338 5.50 8.09 -19.58
C GLN A 338 4.57 6.93 -19.23
N THR A 339 5.12 5.72 -19.19
CA THR A 339 4.42 4.53 -18.70
C THR A 339 5.24 3.84 -17.62
N LEU A 340 4.55 3.33 -16.61
CA LEU A 340 5.11 2.49 -15.55
C LEU A 340 4.19 1.30 -15.32
N ASP A 341 4.76 0.10 -15.27
CA ASP A 341 4.09 -1.10 -14.80
C ASP A 341 5.01 -1.83 -13.83
N ALA A 342 4.65 -1.81 -12.54
CA ALA A 342 5.50 -2.26 -11.45
C ALA A 342 4.73 -3.21 -10.51
N PRO A 343 4.90 -4.54 -10.63
CA PRO A 343 4.56 -5.49 -9.56
C PRO A 343 5.45 -5.40 -8.30
N ILE A 344 4.89 -5.86 -7.18
CA ILE A 344 5.66 -6.14 -5.95
C ILE A 344 6.40 -7.48 -6.10
N LEU A 345 7.66 -7.53 -5.66
CA LEU A 345 8.48 -8.73 -5.59
C LEU A 345 8.17 -9.56 -4.33
N ILE A 346 7.01 -10.21 -4.37
CA ILE A 346 6.59 -11.29 -3.45
C ILE A 346 6.31 -12.55 -4.27
N ARG A 347 6.18 -13.71 -3.59
CA ARG A 347 6.00 -15.01 -4.27
C ARG A 347 7.08 -15.21 -5.35
N THR A 348 8.30 -14.84 -4.98
CA THR A 348 9.45 -14.76 -5.87
C THR A 348 10.61 -15.49 -5.22
N ALA A 349 11.33 -16.25 -6.04
CA ALA A 349 12.54 -16.93 -5.68
C ALA A 349 13.74 -16.26 -6.32
N GLU A 350 14.82 -16.12 -5.55
CA GLU A 350 16.14 -15.76 -6.04
C GLU A 350 17.01 -17.01 -6.12
N ILE A 351 17.64 -17.22 -7.28
CA ILE A 351 18.62 -18.27 -7.51
C ILE A 351 19.94 -17.61 -7.88
N THR A 352 20.96 -17.85 -7.07
CA THR A 352 22.32 -17.36 -7.32
C THR A 352 23.03 -18.21 -8.37
N PRO A 353 24.10 -17.72 -9.02
CA PRO A 353 24.92 -18.52 -9.94
C PRO A 353 25.53 -19.77 -9.29
N GLY A 354 25.70 -19.77 -7.97
CA GLY A 354 26.17 -20.93 -7.19
C GLY A 354 25.09 -21.96 -6.87
N GLY A 355 23.84 -21.76 -7.32
CA GLY A 355 22.72 -22.68 -7.08
C GLY A 355 22.02 -22.49 -5.73
N THR A 356 22.41 -21.52 -4.90
CA THR A 356 21.63 -21.18 -3.69
C THR A 356 20.27 -20.60 -4.10
N LEU A 357 19.20 -21.22 -3.60
CA LEU A 357 17.81 -20.82 -3.78
C LEU A 357 17.29 -20.16 -2.50
N ARG A 358 16.65 -19.01 -2.64
CA ARG A 358 16.00 -18.28 -1.55
C ARG A 358 14.57 -17.92 -1.93
N VAL A 359 13.63 -18.17 -1.03
CA VAL A 359 12.23 -17.75 -1.15
C VAL A 359 11.84 -16.98 0.12
N PRO A 360 12.04 -15.65 0.14
CA PRO A 360 11.59 -14.81 1.24
C PRO A 360 10.06 -14.76 1.29
N VAL A 361 9.52 -14.76 2.52
CA VAL A 361 8.08 -14.70 2.77
C VAL A 361 7.83 -14.05 4.14
N GLY A 362 6.70 -13.34 4.25
CA GLY A 362 6.25 -12.72 5.49
C GLY A 362 4.73 -12.78 5.60
N ALA A 363 4.22 -12.40 6.76
CA ALA A 363 2.80 -12.25 7.05
C ALA A 363 2.55 -10.89 7.70
N THR A 364 1.33 -10.36 7.51
CA THR A 364 0.96 -9.05 8.03
C THR A 364 0.50 -9.21 9.47
N LEU A 365 1.30 -8.70 10.39
CA LEU A 365 1.04 -8.78 11.82
C LEU A 365 0.09 -7.64 12.21
N VAL A 366 -1.07 -8.00 12.74
CA VAL A 366 -2.09 -7.06 13.24
C VAL A 366 -2.42 -7.38 14.70
N ARG A 367 -3.11 -6.47 15.41
CA ARG A 367 -3.42 -6.63 16.85
C ARG A 367 -4.12 -7.95 17.23
N HIS A 368 -4.79 -8.61 16.29
CA HIS A 368 -5.50 -9.89 16.51
C HIS A 368 -4.75 -11.11 15.95
N SER A 369 -3.53 -10.92 15.45
CA SER A 369 -2.66 -12.00 14.98
C SER A 369 -2.30 -12.95 16.11
N THR A 370 -1.97 -14.19 15.75
CA THR A 370 -1.43 -15.20 16.67
C THR A 370 -0.19 -15.81 16.05
N ALA A 371 0.85 -16.06 16.85
CA ALA A 371 2.11 -16.63 16.35
C ALA A 371 1.88 -17.87 15.47
N ALA A 372 1.07 -18.83 15.94
CA ALA A 372 0.74 -20.04 15.18
C ALA A 372 0.01 -19.76 13.86
N GLY A 373 -0.89 -18.78 13.83
CA GLY A 373 -1.60 -18.35 12.63
C GLY A 373 -0.66 -17.76 11.58
N GLU A 374 0.22 -16.86 12.01
CA GLU A 374 1.15 -16.16 11.10
C GLU A 374 2.24 -17.10 10.56
N VAL A 375 2.73 -18.03 11.40
CA VAL A 375 3.61 -19.12 10.94
C VAL A 375 2.93 -19.94 9.85
N ALA A 376 1.69 -20.39 10.07
CA ALA A 376 0.94 -21.16 9.08
C ALA A 376 0.66 -20.36 7.79
N GLU A 377 0.47 -19.06 7.91
CA GLU A 377 0.29 -18.16 6.77
C GLU A 377 1.56 -18.06 5.91
N THR A 378 2.75 -17.91 6.51
CA THR A 378 4.01 -17.87 5.73
C THR A 378 4.23 -19.16 4.94
N HIS A 379 3.95 -20.33 5.53
CA HIS A 379 3.98 -21.62 4.81
C HIS A 379 3.00 -21.62 3.65
N THR A 380 1.77 -21.16 3.88
CA THR A 380 0.72 -21.10 2.84
C THR A 380 1.08 -20.15 1.69
N LYS A 381 1.65 -18.98 2.00
CA LYS A 381 2.08 -17.99 1.02
C LYS A 381 3.28 -18.49 0.19
N ALA A 382 4.23 -19.18 0.80
CA ALA A 382 5.39 -19.74 0.11
C ALA A 382 5.04 -20.98 -0.74
N ALA A 383 3.98 -21.70 -0.37
CA ALA A 383 3.63 -23.01 -0.93
C ALA A 383 3.66 -23.04 -2.47
N GLY A 384 2.94 -22.14 -3.16
CA GLY A 384 2.82 -22.16 -4.63
C GLY A 384 4.18 -22.06 -5.34
N VAL A 385 5.04 -21.15 -4.87
CA VAL A 385 6.40 -20.95 -5.40
C VAL A 385 7.28 -22.15 -5.08
N LEU A 386 7.22 -22.67 -3.85
CA LEU A 386 7.96 -23.86 -3.46
C LEU A 386 7.55 -25.10 -4.26
N ALA A 387 6.27 -25.23 -4.60
CA ALA A 387 5.79 -26.31 -5.45
C ALA A 387 6.28 -26.17 -6.89
N ALA A 388 6.26 -24.95 -7.45
CA ALA A 388 6.87 -24.69 -8.74
C ALA A 388 8.37 -25.04 -8.73
N LEU A 389 9.07 -24.79 -7.62
CA LEU A 389 10.49 -25.13 -7.45
C LEU A 389 10.75 -26.61 -7.09
N GLY A 390 9.73 -27.46 -7.00
CA GLY A 390 9.90 -28.86 -6.57
C GLY A 390 10.33 -29.04 -5.11
N ALA A 391 10.28 -27.96 -4.31
CA ALA A 391 10.60 -27.96 -2.88
C ALA A 391 9.42 -28.41 -2.00
N ALA A 392 8.20 -28.41 -2.55
CA ALA A 392 7.00 -28.84 -1.87
C ALA A 392 6.05 -29.56 -2.84
N THR A 393 5.17 -30.41 -2.31
CA THR A 393 4.09 -31.03 -3.09
C THR A 393 2.76 -30.38 -2.74
N ILE A 394 2.10 -29.79 -3.74
CA ILE A 394 0.75 -29.25 -3.59
C ILE A 394 -0.18 -29.99 -4.55
N PRO A 395 -1.39 -30.36 -4.13
CA PRO A 395 -2.38 -30.92 -5.05
C PRO A 395 -2.67 -29.92 -6.17
N VAL A 396 -2.37 -30.31 -7.42
CA VAL A 396 -2.68 -29.50 -8.60
C VAL A 396 -4.20 -29.36 -8.71
N ARG A 397 -4.70 -28.12 -8.64
CA ARG A 397 -6.12 -27.84 -8.91
C ARG A 397 -6.31 -27.66 -10.41
N THR A 398 -6.99 -28.60 -11.04
CA THR A 398 -7.25 -28.58 -12.50
C THR A 398 -8.44 -27.71 -12.88
N SER A 399 -9.31 -27.37 -11.92
CA SER A 399 -10.48 -26.51 -12.12
C SER A 399 -10.31 -25.14 -11.47
N ALA A 400 -10.81 -24.11 -12.14
CA ALA A 400 -10.93 -22.78 -11.56
C ALA A 400 -11.83 -22.82 -10.30
N PRO A 401 -11.58 -21.97 -9.30
CA PRO A 401 -12.54 -21.79 -8.21
C PRO A 401 -13.92 -21.39 -8.80
N PRO A 402 -15.03 -21.83 -8.17
CA PRO A 402 -16.36 -21.44 -8.62
C PRO A 402 -16.49 -19.91 -8.57
N ALA A 403 -17.21 -19.35 -9.54
CA ALA A 403 -17.54 -17.93 -9.52
C ALA A 403 -18.39 -17.61 -8.28
N ALA A 404 -18.22 -16.40 -7.74
CA ALA A 404 -19.04 -15.90 -6.64
C ALA A 404 -20.52 -15.81 -7.07
N GLY A 405 -21.42 -16.24 -6.19
CA GLY A 405 -22.86 -16.12 -6.41
C GLY A 405 -23.38 -14.70 -6.16
N GLU A 406 -24.68 -14.49 -6.44
CA GLU A 406 -25.33 -13.19 -6.24
C GLU A 406 -25.30 -12.71 -4.79
N GLU A 407 -25.32 -13.62 -3.81
CA GLU A 407 -25.25 -13.26 -2.40
C GLU A 407 -23.86 -12.80 -1.98
N GLU A 408 -22.82 -13.51 -2.40
CA GLU A 408 -21.43 -13.12 -2.17
C GLU A 408 -21.13 -11.75 -2.77
N LEU A 409 -21.54 -11.53 -4.03
CA LEU A 409 -21.36 -10.22 -4.70
C LEU A 409 -22.12 -9.09 -3.99
N ARG A 410 -23.32 -9.36 -3.47
CA ARG A 410 -24.11 -8.37 -2.71
C ARG A 410 -23.45 -8.02 -1.38
N VAL A 411 -22.96 -9.02 -0.64
CA VAL A 411 -22.23 -8.81 0.63
C VAL A 411 -20.94 -8.04 0.37
N LEU A 412 -20.22 -8.38 -0.70
CA LEU A 412 -19.01 -7.69 -1.11
C LEU A 412 -19.30 -6.22 -1.44
N ALA A 413 -20.33 -5.94 -2.26
CA ALA A 413 -20.72 -4.57 -2.60
C ALA A 413 -21.21 -3.75 -1.40
N ALA A 414 -21.85 -4.40 -0.42
CA ALA A 414 -22.35 -3.73 0.79
C ALA A 414 -21.23 -3.16 1.68
N ARG A 415 -19.99 -3.63 1.53
CA ARG A 415 -18.80 -3.12 2.26
C ARG A 415 -18.62 -1.60 2.09
N ASN A 416 -18.90 -1.07 0.91
CA ASN A 416 -18.78 0.36 0.61
C ASN A 416 -19.76 1.26 1.38
N ALA A 417 -20.86 0.72 1.92
CA ALA A 417 -21.87 1.53 2.60
C ALA A 417 -21.33 2.19 3.89
N GLY A 418 -20.31 1.59 4.50
CA GLY A 418 -19.66 2.10 5.70
C GLY A 418 -18.48 3.04 5.45
N LEU A 419 -18.08 3.25 4.18
CA LEU A 419 -16.86 3.98 3.83
C LEU A 419 -17.12 5.46 3.51
N ALA A 420 -16.08 6.27 3.67
CA ALA A 420 -16.08 7.69 3.35
C ALA A 420 -16.37 7.94 1.88
N ARG A 421 -17.56 8.50 1.60
CA ARG A 421 -17.96 8.92 0.24
C ARG A 421 -16.90 9.81 -0.42
N PHE A 422 -16.12 10.57 0.36
CA PHE A 422 -15.04 11.44 -0.14
C PHE A 422 -14.11 10.69 -1.11
N TRP A 423 -13.73 9.46 -0.80
CA TRP A 423 -12.81 8.67 -1.62
C TRP A 423 -13.50 7.80 -2.68
N LEU A 424 -14.82 7.61 -2.60
CA LEU A 424 -15.56 6.73 -3.53
C LEU A 424 -16.23 7.50 -4.68
N ASP A 425 -16.79 8.69 -4.41
CA ASP A 425 -17.50 9.47 -5.44
C ASP A 425 -16.54 10.26 -6.33
N SER A 426 -16.85 10.28 -7.63
CA SER A 426 -16.36 11.32 -8.54
C SER A 426 -17.12 12.62 -8.25
N ARG A 427 -16.39 13.74 -8.22
CA ARG A 427 -16.95 15.06 -7.90
C ARG A 427 -16.42 16.13 -8.84
N GLU A 428 -17.24 17.15 -9.08
CA GLU A 428 -16.80 18.37 -9.74
C GLU A 428 -15.87 19.18 -8.82
N PRO A 429 -14.86 19.86 -9.39
CA PRO A 429 -14.00 20.76 -8.62
C PRO A 429 -14.80 21.80 -7.82
N GLY A 430 -14.46 21.96 -6.55
CA GLY A 430 -15.11 22.93 -5.66
C GLY A 430 -16.47 22.50 -5.09
N ALA A 431 -16.98 21.30 -5.41
CA ALA A 431 -18.28 20.83 -4.92
C ALA A 431 -18.41 20.77 -3.37
N LEU A 432 -17.29 20.73 -2.65
CA LEU A 432 -17.26 20.70 -1.19
C LEU A 432 -16.79 22.02 -0.57
N ALA A 433 -16.43 23.03 -1.38
CA ALA A 433 -15.82 24.25 -0.91
C ALA A 433 -16.75 25.05 0.00
N LEU A 434 -16.20 25.57 1.09
CA LEU A 434 -16.91 26.42 2.04
C LEU A 434 -16.47 27.87 1.87
N PRO A 435 -17.40 28.83 1.67
CA PRO A 435 -17.05 30.24 1.51
C PRO A 435 -16.25 30.83 2.69
N SER A 436 -16.46 30.32 3.90
CA SER A 436 -15.72 30.74 5.10
C SER A 436 -14.25 30.29 5.13
N LEU A 437 -13.90 29.25 4.36
CA LEU A 437 -12.56 28.65 4.31
C LEU A 437 -11.82 29.02 3.02
N ALA A 438 -12.54 29.47 1.99
CA ALA A 438 -11.99 29.80 0.69
C ALA A 438 -10.83 30.81 0.79
N GLY A 439 -9.66 30.41 0.29
CA GLY A 439 -8.46 31.26 0.25
C GLY A 439 -7.73 31.40 1.60
N ARG A 440 -8.21 30.77 2.67
CA ARG A 440 -7.46 30.65 3.94
C ARG A 440 -6.32 29.67 3.80
N THR A 441 -5.25 29.92 4.53
CA THR A 441 -4.04 29.09 4.52
C THR A 441 -4.03 28.11 5.69
N ALA A 442 -3.66 26.87 5.42
CA ALA A 442 -3.38 25.86 6.44
C ALA A 442 -1.99 25.27 6.28
N VAL A 443 -1.32 25.06 7.41
CA VAL A 443 -0.10 24.26 7.48
C VAL A 443 -0.40 23.00 8.29
N ILE A 444 -0.10 21.84 7.74
CA ILE A 444 -0.15 20.55 8.44
C ILE A 444 1.26 20.16 8.84
N VAL A 445 1.44 19.87 10.13
CA VAL A 445 2.68 19.31 10.68
C VAL A 445 2.58 17.80 10.61
N ASP A 446 3.44 17.17 9.80
CA ASP A 446 3.51 15.74 9.61
C ASP A 446 4.38 15.08 10.68
N GLY A 447 3.76 14.22 11.49
CA GLY A 447 4.39 13.47 12.57
C GLY A 447 4.90 12.10 12.14
N GLU A 448 5.31 11.93 10.88
CA GLU A 448 5.69 10.65 10.24
C GLU A 448 4.49 9.73 9.96
N ASP A 449 3.32 10.30 9.71
CA ASP A 449 2.14 9.58 9.22
C ASP A 449 1.48 10.33 8.07
N THR A 450 1.61 9.77 6.87
CA THR A 450 1.13 10.31 5.61
C THR A 450 -0.40 10.37 5.48
N PHE A 451 -1.15 10.04 6.54
CA PHE A 451 -2.52 10.52 6.69
C PHE A 451 -2.64 12.05 6.50
N THR A 452 -1.58 12.81 6.80
CA THR A 452 -1.51 14.24 6.48
C THR A 452 -1.75 14.56 5.00
N ALA A 453 -1.31 13.71 4.06
CA ALA A 453 -1.54 13.87 2.63
C ALA A 453 -3.04 13.73 2.30
N MET A 454 -3.70 12.74 2.91
CA MET A 454 -5.14 12.53 2.79
C MET A 454 -5.93 13.71 3.37
N LEU A 455 -5.55 14.17 4.56
CA LEU A 455 -6.15 15.33 5.21
C LEU A 455 -5.97 16.60 4.37
N ALA A 456 -4.80 16.79 3.76
CA ALA A 456 -4.53 17.92 2.87
C ALA A 456 -5.51 17.97 1.68
N HIS A 457 -5.86 16.82 1.08
CA HIS A 457 -6.86 16.77 0.01
C HIS A 457 -8.26 17.15 0.49
N GLN A 458 -8.68 16.66 1.66
CA GLN A 458 -9.97 17.06 2.23
C GLN A 458 -10.02 18.57 2.54
N LEU A 459 -8.95 19.13 3.13
CA LEU A 459 -8.86 20.57 3.43
C LEU A 459 -8.83 21.43 2.14
N LYS A 460 -8.10 21.00 1.10
CA LYS A 460 -8.11 21.65 -0.23
C LYS A 460 -9.52 21.61 -0.84
N ALA A 461 -10.21 20.48 -0.75
CA ALA A 461 -11.58 20.34 -1.25
C ALA A 461 -12.58 21.24 -0.50
N LEU A 462 -12.32 21.56 0.77
CA LEU A 462 -13.09 22.54 1.55
C LEU A 462 -12.73 24.01 1.23
N GLY A 463 -11.69 24.25 0.42
CA GLY A 463 -11.32 25.57 -0.11
C GLY A 463 -10.06 26.19 0.48
N LEU A 464 -9.33 25.49 1.36
CA LEU A 464 -8.07 25.99 1.92
C LEU A 464 -6.89 25.83 0.95
N ALA A 465 -5.95 26.77 1.03
CA ALA A 465 -4.60 26.58 0.50
C ALA A 465 -3.76 25.85 1.55
N VAL A 466 -3.32 24.62 1.25
CA VAL A 466 -2.71 23.72 2.23
C VAL A 466 -1.25 23.42 1.88
N SER A 467 -0.38 23.53 2.89
CA SER A 467 0.99 23.03 2.87
C SER A 467 1.14 21.93 3.92
N VAL A 468 1.95 20.91 3.62
CA VAL A 468 2.34 19.87 4.57
C VAL A 468 3.84 19.99 4.78
N VAL A 469 4.29 19.99 6.03
CA VAL A 469 5.71 20.08 6.39
C VAL A 469 6.04 19.00 7.41
N PRO A 470 7.21 18.34 7.31
CA PRO A 470 7.63 17.38 8.33
C PRO A 470 7.81 18.08 9.66
N TRP A 471 7.60 17.36 10.77
CA TRP A 471 7.72 17.89 12.13
C TRP A 471 9.08 18.57 12.40
N SER A 472 10.14 18.13 11.73
CA SER A 472 11.50 18.64 11.87
C SER A 472 11.79 19.91 11.07
N ALA A 473 10.88 20.35 10.18
CA ALA A 473 11.08 21.53 9.34
C ALA A 473 10.55 22.82 10.00
N PRO A 474 11.08 23.99 9.59
CA PRO A 474 10.52 25.28 10.01
C PRO A 474 9.05 25.43 9.61
N LEU A 475 8.23 25.92 10.53
CA LEU A 475 6.80 26.11 10.30
C LEU A 475 6.50 27.44 9.57
N PRO A 476 5.87 27.41 8.38
CA PRO A 476 5.37 28.62 7.74
C PRO A 476 4.21 29.25 8.52
N ALA A 477 4.03 30.55 8.36
CA ALA A 477 2.85 31.24 8.89
C ALA A 477 1.59 30.82 8.12
N ALA A 478 0.52 30.52 8.86
CA ALA A 478 -0.78 30.15 8.29
C ALA A 478 -1.94 30.61 9.19
N ASP A 479 -3.12 30.77 8.58
CA ASP A 479 -4.37 31.05 9.30
C ASP A 479 -4.72 29.88 10.23
N LEU A 480 -4.57 28.64 9.77
CA LEU A 480 -4.80 27.41 10.52
C LEU A 480 -3.51 26.60 10.65
N LEU A 481 -3.18 26.20 11.88
CA LEU A 481 -2.19 25.14 12.12
C LEU A 481 -2.93 23.82 12.35
N VAL A 482 -2.51 22.78 11.65
CA VAL A 482 -2.97 21.41 11.88
C VAL A 482 -1.83 20.60 12.48
N ALA A 483 -1.97 20.20 13.74
CA ALA A 483 -1.08 19.23 14.37
C ALA A 483 -1.52 17.83 13.90
N GLY A 484 -0.75 17.24 12.98
CA GLY A 484 -1.08 15.98 12.34
C GLY A 484 -0.86 14.76 13.23
N PRO A 485 -1.26 13.57 12.73
CA PRO A 485 -1.02 12.30 13.38
C PRO A 485 0.46 11.87 13.31
N GLY A 486 0.81 10.83 14.06
CA GLY A 486 2.13 10.22 14.04
C GLY A 486 2.20 9.00 14.98
N PRO A 487 3.17 8.08 14.77
CA PRO A 487 3.40 6.96 15.68
C PRO A 487 4.19 7.39 16.91
N GLY A 488 4.13 6.57 17.97
CA GLY A 488 4.93 6.67 19.19
C GLY A 488 4.09 6.93 20.46
N ASP A 489 4.77 6.99 21.60
CA ASP A 489 4.15 7.29 22.89
C ASP A 489 4.12 8.82 23.11
N PRO A 490 2.94 9.45 23.23
CA PRO A 490 2.81 10.89 23.42
C PRO A 490 3.47 11.41 24.72
N GLU A 491 3.72 10.54 25.70
CA GLU A 491 4.38 10.89 26.96
C GLU A 491 5.90 10.65 26.95
N ASP A 492 6.47 10.11 25.87
CA ASP A 492 7.92 9.94 25.73
C ASP A 492 8.62 11.29 25.56
N ALA A 493 9.33 11.72 26.61
CA ALA A 493 10.05 12.99 26.64
C ALA A 493 11.42 12.92 25.96
N ASP A 494 11.94 11.72 25.71
CA ASP A 494 13.25 11.52 25.07
C ASP A 494 13.13 11.45 23.54
N ASP A 495 11.91 11.25 23.00
CA ASP A 495 11.63 11.33 21.56
C ASP A 495 11.64 12.79 21.07
N PRO A 496 12.57 13.18 20.18
CA PRO A 496 12.64 14.55 19.64
C PRO A 496 11.37 14.99 18.91
N LYS A 497 10.67 14.07 18.24
CA LYS A 497 9.42 14.35 17.55
C LYS A 497 8.34 14.74 18.54
N MET A 498 8.18 13.97 19.62
CA MET A 498 7.19 14.25 20.66
C MET A 498 7.44 15.62 21.29
N ALA A 499 8.70 15.95 21.60
CA ALA A 499 9.08 17.25 22.11
C ALA A 499 8.73 18.40 21.14
N VAL A 500 9.02 18.24 19.84
CA VAL A 500 8.73 19.27 18.84
C VAL A 500 7.23 19.45 18.62
N VAL A 501 6.48 18.36 18.39
CA VAL A 501 5.02 18.44 18.16
C VAL A 501 4.32 19.06 19.36
N ARG A 502 4.70 18.67 20.58
CA ARG A 502 4.19 19.28 21.82
C ARG A 502 4.50 20.78 21.87
N GLY A 503 5.74 21.17 21.59
CA GLY A 503 6.15 22.58 21.57
C GLY A 503 5.37 23.42 20.56
N VAL A 504 5.08 22.86 19.38
CA VAL A 504 4.27 23.51 18.34
C VAL A 504 2.83 23.73 18.79
N VAL A 505 2.21 22.69 19.37
CA VAL A 505 0.85 22.76 19.93
C VAL A 505 0.78 23.80 21.04
N ALA A 506 1.70 23.74 22.01
CA ALA A 506 1.78 24.67 23.13
C ALA A 506 1.95 26.13 22.66
N ALA A 507 2.85 26.38 21.71
CA ALA A 507 3.09 27.71 21.17
C ALA A 507 1.86 28.28 20.44
N ARG A 508 1.18 27.45 19.64
CA ARG A 508 -0.04 27.88 18.92
C ARG A 508 -1.19 28.17 19.88
N LEU A 509 -1.37 27.32 20.89
CA LEU A 509 -2.39 27.46 21.92
C LEU A 509 -2.16 28.71 22.79
N ALA A 510 -0.91 28.98 23.20
CA ALA A 510 -0.52 30.17 23.95
C ALA A 510 -0.74 31.47 23.15
N ALA A 511 -0.56 31.43 21.83
CA ALA A 511 -0.84 32.57 20.96
C ALA A 511 -2.34 32.83 20.74
N GLY A 512 -3.23 31.92 21.16
CA GLY A 512 -4.68 32.02 20.92
C GLY A 512 -5.04 31.96 19.43
N LEU A 513 -4.17 31.37 18.60
CA LEU A 513 -4.37 31.28 17.15
C LEU A 513 -5.04 29.95 16.77
N PRO A 514 -5.70 29.86 15.59
CA PRO A 514 -6.43 28.67 15.19
C PRO A 514 -5.55 27.42 15.13
N LEU A 515 -6.01 26.38 15.83
CA LEU A 515 -5.38 25.06 15.90
C LEU A 515 -6.41 23.96 15.65
N PHE A 516 -6.11 23.04 14.75
CA PHE A 516 -6.81 21.77 14.64
C PHE A 516 -5.85 20.62 14.91
N ALA A 517 -6.24 19.63 15.69
CA ALA A 517 -5.34 18.58 16.15
C ALA A 517 -5.92 17.18 15.86
N VAL A 518 -5.13 16.26 15.31
CA VAL A 518 -5.60 14.93 14.87
C VAL A 518 -4.75 13.83 15.49
N CYS A 519 -5.39 12.83 16.10
CA CYS A 519 -4.76 11.66 16.73
C CYS A 519 -3.63 12.08 17.70
N LEU A 520 -2.36 11.78 17.39
CA LEU A 520 -1.19 12.24 18.17
C LEU A 520 -1.24 13.75 18.46
N GLY A 521 -1.58 14.58 17.47
CA GLY A 521 -1.74 16.01 17.69
C GLY A 521 -2.81 16.33 18.74
N GLN A 522 -3.92 15.59 18.76
CA GLN A 522 -4.98 15.76 19.76
C GLN A 522 -4.55 15.27 21.14
N GLU A 523 -3.77 14.20 21.22
CA GLU A 523 -3.17 13.70 22.46
C GLU A 523 -2.23 14.76 23.07
N MET A 524 -1.39 15.39 22.24
CA MET A 524 -0.54 16.51 22.66
C MET A 524 -1.36 17.70 23.14
N LEU A 525 -2.43 18.06 22.42
CA LEU A 525 -3.34 19.12 22.84
C LEU A 525 -4.04 18.79 24.16
N ALA A 526 -4.44 17.54 24.38
CA ALA A 526 -5.06 17.12 25.62
C ALA A 526 -4.09 17.22 26.81
N LEU A 527 -2.83 16.79 26.63
CA LEU A 527 -1.78 16.93 27.63
C LEU A 527 -1.52 18.40 27.99
N GLU A 528 -1.41 19.29 27.00
CA GLU A 528 -1.24 20.73 27.22
C GLU A 528 -2.43 21.37 27.96
N LEU A 529 -3.63 20.82 27.79
CA LEU A 529 -4.83 21.22 28.53
C LEU A 529 -4.96 20.56 29.91
N GLY A 530 -4.00 19.71 30.30
CA GLY A 530 -3.97 19.03 31.60
C GLY A 530 -4.86 17.80 31.71
N LEU A 531 -5.27 17.20 30.58
CA LEU A 531 -5.98 15.93 30.57
C LEU A 531 -4.98 14.76 30.65
N PRO A 532 -5.24 13.76 31.51
CA PRO A 532 -4.41 12.56 31.54
C PRO A 532 -4.65 11.70 30.30
N LEU A 533 -3.60 11.00 29.86
CA LEU A 533 -3.69 9.95 28.86
C LEU A 533 -3.74 8.58 29.52
N ILE A 534 -4.39 7.63 28.84
CA ILE A 534 -4.28 6.21 29.16
C ILE A 534 -3.82 5.45 27.93
N ARG A 535 -3.07 4.37 28.17
CA ARG A 535 -2.86 3.33 27.17
C ARG A 535 -4.06 2.39 27.18
N ARG A 536 -4.59 2.05 26.00
CA ARG A 536 -5.70 1.11 25.87
C ARG A 536 -5.19 -0.32 26.01
N ASP A 537 -5.94 -1.17 26.72
CA ASP A 537 -5.66 -2.62 26.76
C ASP A 537 -5.82 -3.26 25.37
N ALA A 538 -6.78 -2.75 24.58
CA ALA A 538 -7.01 -3.13 23.20
C ALA A 538 -6.92 -1.86 22.31
N PRO A 539 -5.85 -1.73 21.50
CA PRO A 539 -5.69 -0.61 20.57
C PRO A 539 -6.84 -0.50 19.58
N TYR A 540 -7.22 0.74 19.25
CA TYR A 540 -8.16 1.01 18.16
C TYR A 540 -7.36 1.24 16.89
N GLN A 541 -6.85 0.16 16.30
CA GLN A 541 -6.11 0.20 15.03
C GLN A 541 -7.00 -0.31 13.89
N GLY A 542 -7.28 0.53 12.89
CA GLY A 542 -8.12 0.18 11.75
C GLY A 542 -9.59 -0.05 12.11
N LEU A 543 -10.11 0.69 13.11
CA LEU A 543 -11.45 0.43 13.67
C LEU A 543 -12.42 1.59 13.41
N ALA A 544 -13.55 1.31 12.73
CA ALA A 544 -14.65 2.25 12.57
C ALA A 544 -15.67 2.15 13.71
N ARG A 545 -16.03 3.29 14.31
CA ARG A 545 -17.02 3.38 15.39
C ARG A 545 -18.02 4.52 15.19
N ASP A 546 -19.21 4.33 15.74
CA ASP A 546 -20.18 5.41 15.92
C ASP A 546 -19.89 6.12 17.25
N VAL A 547 -19.68 7.43 17.21
CA VAL A 547 -19.38 8.26 18.38
C VAL A 547 -20.34 9.45 18.45
N ASP A 548 -20.78 9.81 19.65
CA ASP A 548 -21.51 11.07 19.87
C ASP A 548 -20.52 12.23 19.88
N LEU A 549 -20.54 13.03 18.81
CA LEU A 549 -19.74 14.23 18.65
C LEU A 549 -20.63 15.45 18.91
N PHE A 550 -20.55 15.99 20.14
CA PHE A 550 -21.26 17.19 20.57
C PHE A 550 -22.79 17.15 20.31
N GLY A 551 -23.41 15.99 20.49
CA GLY A 551 -24.85 15.76 20.31
C GLY A 551 -25.22 15.15 18.96
N THR A 552 -24.26 14.91 18.07
CA THR A 552 -24.47 14.29 16.76
C THR A 552 -23.67 13.00 16.63
N VAL A 553 -24.33 11.88 16.35
CA VAL A 553 -23.65 10.61 16.11
C VAL A 553 -22.91 10.65 14.77
N ARG A 554 -21.61 10.35 14.79
CA ARG A 554 -20.72 10.28 13.62
C ARG A 554 -20.04 8.92 13.56
N ARG A 555 -19.94 8.34 12.36
CA ARG A 555 -19.15 7.14 12.06
C ARG A 555 -17.74 7.56 11.63
N VAL A 556 -16.75 7.24 12.47
CA VAL A 556 -15.35 7.68 12.33
C VAL A 556 -14.36 6.52 12.54
N GLY A 557 -13.18 6.61 11.90
CA GLY A 557 -12.10 5.62 11.94
C GLY A 557 -10.98 5.97 12.92
N PHE A 558 -10.57 5.01 13.74
CA PHE A 558 -9.52 5.16 14.75
C PHE A 558 -8.26 4.36 14.37
N TYR A 559 -7.11 4.97 14.67
CA TYR A 559 -5.76 4.40 14.55
C TYR A 559 -4.90 4.83 15.76
N SER A 560 -5.31 4.47 16.97
CA SER A 560 -4.62 4.89 18.20
C SER A 560 -4.50 3.79 19.25
N SER A 561 -3.38 3.81 19.96
CA SER A 561 -3.11 2.97 21.14
C SER A 561 -3.30 3.73 22.46
N PHE A 562 -3.26 5.06 22.41
CA PHE A 562 -3.49 5.96 23.52
C PHE A 562 -4.82 6.71 23.35
N ALA A 563 -5.33 7.24 24.47
CA ALA A 563 -6.47 8.15 24.47
C ALA A 563 -6.42 9.06 25.69
N ALA A 564 -6.80 10.32 25.51
CA ALA A 564 -7.08 11.20 26.64
C ALA A 564 -8.34 10.76 27.37
N VAL A 565 -8.42 10.96 28.68
CA VAL A 565 -9.61 10.64 29.48
C VAL A 565 -10.07 11.81 30.34
N SER A 566 -11.38 11.91 30.53
CA SER A 566 -11.96 12.92 31.40
C SER A 566 -13.25 12.44 32.07
N PRO A 567 -13.46 12.73 33.37
CA PRO A 567 -14.72 12.43 34.05
C PRO A 567 -15.86 13.38 33.62
N GLY A 568 -15.52 14.56 33.09
CA GLY A 568 -16.46 15.63 32.74
C GLY A 568 -16.64 15.78 31.23
N ALA A 569 -17.77 16.36 30.81
CA ALA A 569 -17.98 16.75 29.40
C ALA A 569 -17.47 18.17 29.10
N SER A 570 -16.98 18.90 30.11
CA SER A 570 -16.39 20.22 29.95
C SER A 570 -15.56 20.60 31.16
N PHE A 571 -14.58 21.49 30.98
CA PHE A 571 -13.82 22.11 32.07
C PHE A 571 -13.34 23.52 31.68
N GLU A 572 -12.90 24.31 32.66
CA GLU A 572 -12.28 25.62 32.42
C GLU A 572 -10.76 25.46 32.36
N SER A 573 -10.13 26.03 31.34
CA SER A 573 -8.68 26.02 31.14
C SER A 573 -8.11 27.44 31.11
N ALA A 574 -6.78 27.59 31.08
CA ALA A 574 -6.13 28.88 30.83
C ALA A 574 -6.49 29.48 29.46
N HIS A 575 -7.01 28.67 28.53
CA HIS A 575 -7.40 29.05 27.18
C HIS A 575 -8.93 29.17 27.02
N GLY A 576 -9.66 29.23 28.13
CA GLY A 576 -11.12 29.32 28.17
C GLY A 576 -11.80 27.97 28.38
N ARG A 577 -13.12 27.97 28.19
CA ARG A 577 -13.97 26.80 28.37
C ARG A 577 -13.69 25.75 27.29
N VAL A 578 -13.45 24.52 27.72
CA VAL A 578 -13.22 23.36 26.84
C VAL A 578 -14.43 22.43 26.93
N GLU A 579 -14.98 22.07 25.78
CA GLU A 579 -16.01 21.04 25.64
C GLU A 579 -15.41 19.74 25.12
N LEU A 580 -15.86 18.61 25.65
CA LEU A 580 -15.36 17.28 25.34
C LEU A 580 -16.47 16.39 24.81
N ALA A 581 -16.24 15.76 23.66
CA ALA A 581 -16.98 14.59 23.22
C ALA A 581 -16.23 13.35 23.73
N ARG A 582 -16.87 12.56 24.60
CA ARG A 582 -16.24 11.43 25.27
C ARG A 582 -17.11 10.19 25.26
N ASP A 583 -16.49 9.03 25.35
CA ASP A 583 -17.19 7.78 25.62
C ASP A 583 -17.82 7.84 27.03
N PRO A 584 -19.12 7.53 27.18
CA PRO A 584 -19.78 7.54 28.47
C PRO A 584 -19.34 6.38 29.39
N VAL A 585 -18.73 5.33 28.84
CA VAL A 585 -18.34 4.11 29.57
C VAL A 585 -16.93 4.23 30.13
N ASP A 586 -15.93 4.47 29.29
CA ASP A 586 -14.52 4.49 29.69
C ASP A 586 -13.97 5.93 29.89
N GLY A 587 -14.73 6.96 29.51
CA GLY A 587 -14.33 8.35 29.65
C GLY A 587 -13.29 8.81 28.61
N ALA A 588 -12.98 7.97 27.61
CA ALA A 588 -12.06 8.32 26.53
C ALA A 588 -12.59 9.52 25.73
N VAL A 589 -11.74 10.51 25.51
CA VAL A 589 -12.05 11.71 24.75
C VAL A 589 -11.90 11.40 23.26
N HIS A 590 -13.00 11.47 22.53
CA HIS A 590 -13.02 11.30 21.07
C HIS A 590 -12.74 12.61 20.35
N ALA A 591 -13.17 13.73 20.92
CA ALA A 591 -12.89 15.06 20.42
C ALA A 591 -12.97 16.12 21.52
N LEU A 592 -12.33 17.26 21.29
CA LEU A 592 -12.38 18.42 22.16
C LEU A 592 -12.49 19.70 21.33
N ARG A 593 -13.12 20.75 21.88
CA ARG A 593 -13.16 22.07 21.27
C ARG A 593 -13.13 23.18 22.32
N GLY A 594 -12.44 24.27 21.99
CA GLY A 594 -12.35 25.49 22.77
C GLY A 594 -12.43 26.72 21.86
N PRO A 595 -12.12 27.93 22.37
CA PRO A 595 -12.31 29.17 21.63
C PRO A 595 -11.51 29.28 20.32
N SER A 596 -10.24 28.84 20.32
CA SER A 596 -9.34 28.93 19.17
C SER A 596 -8.77 27.58 18.73
N PHE A 597 -9.31 26.47 19.25
CA PHE A 597 -8.79 25.15 18.94
C PHE A 597 -9.89 24.08 18.91
N ALA A 598 -9.66 23.04 18.11
CA ALA A 598 -10.40 21.78 18.18
C ALA A 598 -9.45 20.61 17.95
N GLY A 599 -9.81 19.43 18.43
CA GLY A 599 -9.03 18.22 18.21
C GLY A 599 -9.89 16.98 18.17
N VAL A 600 -9.46 15.97 17.41
CA VAL A 600 -10.14 14.68 17.24
C VAL A 600 -9.13 13.55 17.43
N GLN A 601 -9.50 12.51 18.20
CA GLN A 601 -8.67 11.32 18.42
C GLN A 601 -8.67 10.38 17.20
N PHE A 602 -9.73 10.44 16.41
CA PHE A 602 -9.91 9.67 15.18
C PHE A 602 -9.38 10.42 13.95
N HIS A 603 -9.33 9.74 12.80
CA HIS A 603 -8.83 10.27 11.53
C HIS A 603 -10.00 10.67 10.62
N PRO A 604 -10.44 11.94 10.57
CA PRO A 604 -11.51 12.37 9.66
C PRO A 604 -11.19 12.11 8.18
N GLU A 605 -9.91 12.03 7.84
CA GLU A 605 -9.40 11.76 6.51
C GLU A 605 -9.51 10.29 6.07
N SER A 606 -9.59 9.35 7.01
CA SER A 606 -9.60 7.90 6.75
C SER A 606 -10.82 7.47 5.92
N VAL A 607 -10.64 6.43 5.11
CA VAL A 607 -11.72 5.75 4.38
C VAL A 607 -12.76 5.13 5.32
N LEU A 608 -12.37 4.82 6.56
CA LEU A 608 -13.27 4.33 7.61
C LEU A 608 -14.14 5.45 8.22
N SER A 609 -13.78 6.71 8.02
CA SER A 609 -14.52 7.88 8.50
C SER A 609 -15.61 8.30 7.52
N ARG A 610 -16.70 7.52 7.48
CA ARG A 610 -17.88 7.83 6.64
C ARG A 610 -18.29 9.30 6.74
N ASP A 611 -18.32 9.82 7.96
CA ASP A 611 -18.79 11.18 8.27
C ASP A 611 -17.63 12.18 8.49
N GLY A 612 -16.38 11.81 8.13
CA GLY A 612 -15.17 12.57 8.44
C GLY A 612 -15.13 13.98 7.81
N ILE A 613 -15.56 14.10 6.55
CA ILE A 613 -15.65 15.41 5.89
C ILE A 613 -16.67 16.33 6.57
N ASP A 614 -17.74 15.77 7.13
CA ASP A 614 -18.76 16.54 7.84
C ASP A 614 -18.25 17.01 9.21
N VAL A 615 -17.41 16.20 9.88
CA VAL A 615 -16.68 16.63 11.08
C VAL A 615 -15.81 17.84 10.77
N LEU A 616 -15.03 17.83 9.68
CA LEU A 616 -14.20 18.97 9.29
C LEU A 616 -15.03 20.23 8.99
N ARG A 617 -16.17 20.07 8.30
CA ARG A 617 -17.11 21.18 8.01
C ARG A 617 -17.72 21.79 9.26
N GLU A 618 -17.87 21.01 10.32
CA GLU A 618 -18.42 21.46 11.59
C GLU A 618 -17.36 22.17 12.44
N LEU A 619 -16.16 21.59 12.53
CA LEU A 619 -15.12 22.05 13.46
C LEU A 619 -14.26 23.20 12.92
N LEU A 620 -14.01 23.29 11.60
CA LEU A 620 -13.05 24.26 11.07
C LEU A 620 -13.58 25.69 10.90
N PRO A 621 -14.79 25.93 10.35
CA PRO A 621 -15.28 27.29 10.13
C PRO A 621 -15.32 28.17 11.39
N PRO A 622 -15.75 27.67 12.57
CA PRO A 622 -15.72 28.47 13.80
C PRO A 622 -14.33 29.00 14.14
N LEU A 623 -13.28 28.18 13.98
CA LEU A 623 -11.89 28.53 14.29
C LEU A 623 -11.37 29.70 13.43
N LEU A 624 -11.92 29.90 12.24
CA LEU A 624 -11.44 30.88 11.27
C LEU A 624 -12.36 32.10 11.10
N SER A 625 -13.48 32.13 11.83
CA SER A 625 -14.54 33.14 11.68
C SER A 625 -14.12 34.56 12.10
N GLU A 626 -13.20 34.70 13.05
CA GLU A 626 -12.74 35.99 13.60
C GLU A 626 -11.29 36.35 13.23
N VAL A 627 -10.65 35.55 12.37
CA VAL A 627 -9.22 35.68 12.06
C VAL A 627 -8.99 36.70 10.93
N VAL A 628 -8.33 37.81 11.26
CA VAL A 628 -7.71 38.70 10.26
C VAL A 628 -6.46 37.99 9.75
N SER A 629 -6.41 37.68 8.46
CA SER A 629 -5.32 36.83 7.94
C SER A 629 -3.96 37.45 8.20
N PRO A 630 -2.99 36.74 8.81
CA PRO A 630 -1.67 37.29 9.11
C PRO A 630 -0.87 37.63 7.84
N LEU A 631 -1.32 37.17 6.68
CA LEU A 631 -0.70 37.38 5.37
C LEU A 631 -1.27 38.61 4.61
N THR A 632 -2.14 39.43 5.22
CA THR A 632 -2.75 40.60 4.54
C THR A 632 -1.86 41.84 4.39
N ASN A 633 -0.52 41.70 4.43
CA ASN A 633 0.41 42.77 4.07
C ASN A 633 1.54 42.26 3.18
N GLY A 634 1.43 42.54 1.87
CA GLY A 634 2.53 42.85 0.95
C GLY A 634 3.52 41.75 0.65
#